data_AF-Q0U0V9-F1
#
_entry.id   AF-Q0U0V9-F1
#
_cell.length_a   1.000
_cell.length_b   1.000
_cell.length_c   1.000
_cell.angle_alpha   90.00
_cell.angle_beta   90.00
_cell.angle_gamma   90.00
#
_symmetry.space_group_name_H-M   'P 1'
#
loop_
_entity.id
_entity.type
_entity.pdbx_description
1 polymer ?
#
loop_
_entity_poly.entity_id
_entity_poly.type
_entity_poly.pdbx_seq_one_letter_code
_entity_poly.pdbx_strand_id
1 'polypeptide(L)'
;MSLGFDWTYPGLDRSEFHSLANLLSLRNDGQAELSFLSDVVLDQNWNTTGSEDGYALSSDTHVAQQISSSEHEALKQKFLDCLPEFAANKKGGRTVAFTTMAETEDSVTLWIARNSGFEDADYSVFGRLAKLLGSFADNDANRPEELLWQEMIPYHRTIIEQNYIPDLRASFKACDPVRKGDKIFTQSITSGSVATLFDLRRLLFDNDSNKMRILEKHKHLIIASYDLRMTREIKQLLHDSASATSKSKRLWVNICRLARIRVAIERFKDITLALPNLKKVSINLIPCPLTPQGPSKRSMSLDQTFSILGLRLDSTTSKAILGRGWTLDKARHEFFKQQKQKYNIHAEVQMLMYLTAQSSSRTSYFPYFGCSKLSCFMCNQFLQCYGSITTRGSHDRLFKPWTVPHADGLGADQARRVSKPLVSMQKKIESTLMGKAKSHMQLERTSAFGGSSIMGGQQGEPSQRQLHISRLTMIAERDRVAESFRR
;
A
#
# COMPACT_ATOMS: atom_id res chain seq x y z
N MET A 1 -13.01 -15.89 34.77
CA MET A 1 -12.93 -14.67 33.92
C MET A 1 -12.31 -15.11 32.60
N SER A 2 -12.98 -14.92 31.46
CA SER A 2 -12.41 -15.32 30.18
C SER A 2 -11.20 -14.43 29.87
N LEU A 3 -10.03 -15.05 29.80
CA LEU A 3 -8.79 -14.41 29.39
C LEU A 3 -8.84 -14.24 27.87
N GLY A 4 -9.17 -13.04 27.41
CA GLY A 4 -9.32 -12.72 26.00
C GLY A 4 -9.77 -11.28 25.78
N PHE A 5 -9.68 -10.82 24.53
CA PHE A 5 -10.38 -9.62 24.10
C PHE A 5 -11.79 -9.98 23.64
N ASP A 6 -12.77 -9.37 24.28
CA ASP A 6 -14.14 -9.25 23.79
C ASP A 6 -14.59 -7.79 23.77
N TRP A 7 -15.70 -7.53 23.10
CA TRP A 7 -16.27 -6.19 23.01
C TRP A 7 -17.02 -5.74 24.27
N THR A 8 -16.81 -6.39 25.43
CA THR A 8 -17.45 -6.05 26.71
C THR A 8 -16.54 -5.23 27.64
N TYR A 9 -15.37 -4.82 27.16
CA TYR A 9 -14.44 -3.98 27.91
C TYR A 9 -15.09 -2.65 28.36
N PRO A 10 -14.86 -2.17 29.59
CA PRO A 10 -15.48 -0.93 30.08
C PRO A 10 -15.26 0.28 29.15
N GLY A 11 -16.36 0.93 28.78
CA GLY A 11 -16.35 2.06 27.84
C GLY A 11 -16.35 1.67 26.36
N LEU A 12 -16.55 0.38 26.05
CA LEU A 12 -16.72 -0.14 24.71
C LEU A 12 -18.01 -0.95 24.65
N ASP A 13 -18.92 -0.60 23.72
CA ASP A 13 -20.04 -1.45 23.34
C ASP A 13 -19.96 -1.77 21.86
N ARG A 14 -20.10 -3.06 21.54
CA ARG A 14 -20.01 -3.52 20.14
C ARG A 14 -21.06 -2.86 19.26
N SER A 15 -22.30 -2.80 19.70
CA SER A 15 -23.39 -2.29 18.87
C SER A 15 -23.29 -0.79 18.66
N GLU A 16 -22.95 -0.04 19.71
CA GLU A 16 -22.70 1.40 19.65
C GLU A 16 -21.55 1.72 18.70
N PHE A 17 -20.38 1.10 18.90
CA PHE A 17 -19.20 1.34 18.06
C PHE A 17 -19.49 1.12 16.57
N HIS A 18 -20.05 -0.04 16.22
CA HIS A 18 -20.33 -0.35 14.82
C HIS A 18 -21.45 0.52 14.25
N SER A 19 -22.40 0.96 15.08
CA SER A 19 -23.47 1.87 14.64
C SER A 19 -22.96 3.28 14.37
N LEU A 20 -22.09 3.81 15.21
CA LEU A 20 -21.40 5.07 14.97
C LEU A 20 -20.51 5.00 13.73
N ALA A 21 -19.72 3.93 13.56
CA ALA A 21 -18.90 3.72 12.37
C ALA A 21 -19.75 3.62 11.09
N ASN A 22 -20.86 2.87 11.13
CA ASN A 22 -21.79 2.76 10.02
C ASN A 22 -22.45 4.11 9.68
N LEU A 23 -22.79 4.92 10.69
CA LEU A 23 -23.33 6.26 10.48
C LEU A 23 -22.30 7.16 9.80
N LEU A 24 -21.05 7.15 10.29
CA LEU A 24 -19.95 7.91 9.70
C LEU A 24 -19.69 7.48 8.24
N SER A 25 -19.88 6.20 7.93
CA SER A 25 -19.74 5.68 6.56
C SER A 25 -20.73 6.24 5.54
N LEU A 26 -21.85 6.81 6.01
CA LEU A 26 -22.86 7.43 5.15
C LEU A 26 -22.57 8.91 4.89
N ARG A 27 -21.80 9.55 5.77
CA ARG A 27 -21.35 10.92 5.62
C ARG A 27 -20.35 11.01 4.46
N ASN A 28 -20.55 11.99 3.57
CA ASN A 28 -19.64 12.30 2.46
C ASN A 28 -19.20 11.07 1.63
N ASP A 29 -20.12 10.15 1.33
CA ASP A 29 -19.85 8.89 0.60
C ASP A 29 -18.77 7.99 1.24
N GLY A 30 -18.59 8.14 2.55
CA GLY A 30 -17.64 7.44 3.39
C GLY A 30 -16.33 8.20 3.65
N GLN A 31 -16.15 9.42 3.15
CA GLN A 31 -14.95 10.22 3.39
C GLN A 31 -15.04 10.92 4.78
N ALA A 32 -14.18 10.51 5.71
CA ALA A 32 -14.25 10.98 7.10
C ALA A 32 -13.52 12.32 7.32
N GLU A 33 -12.35 12.51 6.70
CA GLU A 33 -11.51 13.71 6.86
C GLU A 33 -11.15 14.34 5.51
N LEU A 34 -10.91 15.67 5.49
CA LEU A 34 -10.34 16.34 4.33
C LEU A 34 -8.93 15.80 4.15
N SER A 35 -8.68 15.28 2.97
CA SER A 35 -7.43 14.62 2.70
C SER A 35 -6.65 15.49 1.71
N PHE A 36 -5.39 15.73 2.05
CA PHE A 36 -4.50 16.67 1.34
C PHE A 36 -3.78 15.98 0.17
N LEU A 37 -4.18 14.77 -0.22
CA LEU A 37 -3.41 13.92 -1.14
C LEU A 37 -3.73 14.18 -2.63
N SER A 38 -4.62 15.12 -2.97
CA SER A 38 -5.13 15.24 -4.34
C SER A 38 -4.10 15.66 -5.40
N ASP A 39 -2.92 16.19 -5.02
CA ASP A 39 -1.81 16.43 -5.95
C ASP A 39 -0.43 15.99 -5.42
N VAL A 40 -0.28 15.80 -4.10
CA VAL A 40 1.03 15.65 -3.45
C VAL A 40 1.64 14.25 -3.65
N VAL A 41 0.86 13.18 -3.80
CA VAL A 41 1.41 11.80 -3.91
C VAL A 41 2.00 11.49 -5.29
N LEU A 42 1.74 12.34 -6.29
CA LEU A 42 2.47 12.25 -7.56
C LEU A 42 3.76 13.08 -7.56
N ASP A 43 3.98 13.93 -6.55
CA ASP A 43 4.98 15.01 -6.60
C ASP A 43 5.69 15.34 -5.28
N GLN A 44 5.82 14.40 -4.32
CA GLN A 44 6.73 14.61 -3.19
C GLN A 44 8.19 14.51 -3.65
N ASN A 45 8.70 15.65 -4.13
CA ASN A 45 10.11 16.03 -4.04
C ASN A 45 10.44 16.23 -2.55
N TRP A 46 11.20 15.30 -1.97
CA TRP A 46 11.98 15.59 -0.77
C TRP A 46 13.21 16.37 -1.20
N ASN A 47 13.03 17.67 -1.48
CA ASN A 47 14.15 18.59 -1.59
C ASN A 47 14.70 18.82 -0.18
N THR A 48 15.92 18.37 0.06
CA THR A 48 16.75 18.85 1.16
C THR A 48 16.93 20.36 0.99
N THR A 49 16.19 21.18 1.74
CA THR A 49 16.43 22.62 1.78
C THR A 49 17.70 22.88 2.59
N GLY A 50 18.85 22.77 1.92
CA GLY A 50 20.04 23.51 2.30
C GLY A 50 19.82 24.96 1.87
N SER A 51 19.59 25.83 2.84
CA SER A 51 19.60 27.28 2.65
C SER A 51 20.99 27.69 2.18
N GLU A 52 21.15 28.03 0.91
CA GLU A 52 22.26 28.87 0.46
C GLU A 52 21.95 30.29 0.92
N ASP A 53 22.61 30.72 1.98
CA ASP A 53 23.06 32.10 2.17
C ASP A 53 24.03 32.17 3.38
N GLY A 54 25.27 32.56 3.09
CA GLY A 54 26.08 33.35 4.02
C GLY A 54 26.95 32.62 5.06
N TYR A 55 28.26 32.68 4.80
CA TYR A 55 29.38 32.59 5.75
C TYR A 55 29.92 31.20 6.08
N ALA A 56 31.12 30.95 5.55
CA ALA A 56 32.03 29.90 5.95
C ALA A 56 32.27 29.95 7.47
N LEU A 57 31.88 28.88 8.17
CA LEU A 57 32.50 28.51 9.44
C LEU A 57 32.95 27.05 9.33
N SER A 58 34.23 26.84 9.57
CA SER A 58 34.91 25.56 9.65
C SER A 58 34.13 24.56 10.52
N SER A 59 33.61 23.49 9.92
CA SER A 59 32.95 22.41 10.64
C SER A 59 33.96 21.36 11.09
N ASP A 60 34.06 21.29 12.41
CA ASP A 60 34.81 20.39 13.26
C ASP A 60 34.52 18.90 12.94
N THR A 61 35.57 18.10 12.76
CA THR A 61 35.55 16.69 12.33
C THR A 61 35.19 15.69 13.44
N HIS A 62 34.57 16.15 14.54
CA HIS A 62 34.37 15.32 15.74
C HIS A 62 33.00 14.66 15.92
N VAL A 63 32.08 14.76 14.94
CA VAL A 63 30.79 14.03 15.00
C VAL A 63 30.63 13.13 13.78
N ALA A 64 31.00 11.87 13.95
CA ALA A 64 30.76 10.83 12.96
C ALA A 64 29.25 10.57 12.79
N GLN A 65 28.73 10.98 11.63
CA GLN A 65 27.65 10.35 10.86
C GLN A 65 26.38 9.90 11.62
N GLN A 66 25.44 10.83 11.80
CA GLN A 66 24.01 10.55 12.01
C GLN A 66 23.24 10.36 10.68
N ILE A 67 23.96 10.07 9.59
CA ILE A 67 23.45 9.96 8.22
C ILE A 67 23.14 8.50 7.83
N SER A 68 23.53 7.51 8.64
CA SER A 68 23.42 6.08 8.28
C SER A 68 22.10 5.40 8.66
N SER A 69 21.22 5.97 9.50
CA SER A 69 19.96 5.32 9.89
C SER A 69 18.81 5.58 8.91
N SER A 70 18.68 6.80 8.38
CA SER A 70 17.52 7.22 7.60
C SER A 70 17.41 6.56 6.22
N GLU A 71 18.54 6.32 5.54
CA GLU A 71 18.56 5.65 4.23
C GLU A 71 18.14 4.17 4.34
N HIS A 72 18.64 3.47 5.36
CA HIS A 72 18.28 2.08 5.63
C HIS A 72 16.79 1.95 6.03
N GLU A 73 16.27 2.87 6.83
CA GLU A 73 14.85 2.91 7.17
C GLU A 73 13.98 3.15 5.93
N ALA A 74 14.35 4.09 5.06
CA ALA A 74 13.62 4.35 3.82
C ALA A 74 13.63 3.13 2.88
N LEU A 75 14.73 2.37 2.81
CA LEU A 75 14.80 1.12 2.06
C LEU A 75 13.89 0.04 2.66
N LYS A 76 13.86 -0.10 4.00
CA LYS A 76 12.94 -1.02 4.69
C LYS A 76 11.48 -0.66 4.45
N GLN A 77 11.12 0.61 4.49
CA GLN A 77 9.75 1.06 4.17
C GLN A 77 9.36 0.70 2.74
N LYS A 78 10.25 0.95 1.77
CA LYS A 78 10.02 0.57 0.36
C LYS A 78 9.88 -0.95 0.19
N PHE A 79 10.67 -1.73 0.92
CA PHE A 79 10.58 -3.19 0.93
C PHE A 79 9.22 -3.67 1.44
N LEU A 80 8.81 -3.11 2.58
CA LEU A 80 7.54 -3.42 3.23
C LEU A 80 6.33 -2.95 2.42
N ASP A 81 6.45 -1.93 1.57
CA ASP A 81 5.38 -1.57 0.63
C ASP A 81 5.35 -2.47 -0.61
N CYS A 82 6.48 -3.05 -0.99
CA CYS A 82 6.60 -3.91 -2.16
C CYS A 82 6.02 -5.32 -1.92
N LEU A 83 6.31 -5.94 -0.77
CA LEU A 83 5.80 -7.26 -0.41
C LEU A 83 4.26 -7.40 -0.40
N PRO A 84 3.47 -6.46 0.16
CA PRO A 84 2.02 -6.55 0.13
C PRO A 84 1.48 -6.28 -1.28
N GLU A 85 2.14 -5.44 -2.09
CA GLU A 85 1.78 -5.31 -3.51
C GLU A 85 1.96 -6.65 -4.25
N PHE A 86 3.04 -7.38 -3.96
CA PHE A 86 3.23 -8.75 -4.45
C PHE A 86 2.15 -9.72 -3.93
N ALA A 87 1.79 -9.65 -2.65
CA ALA A 87 0.74 -10.49 -2.06
C ALA A 87 -0.69 -10.19 -2.59
N ALA A 88 -0.90 -9.03 -3.21
CA ALA A 88 -2.17 -8.58 -3.77
C ALA A 88 -2.37 -9.05 -5.23
N ASN A 89 -2.25 -10.36 -5.46
CA ASN A 89 -2.21 -10.98 -6.78
C ASN A 89 -3.55 -11.04 -7.54
N LYS A 90 -4.66 -10.54 -6.97
CA LYS A 90 -5.97 -10.42 -7.65
C LYS A 90 -6.53 -9.00 -7.47
N LYS A 91 -7.42 -8.57 -8.36
CA LYS A 91 -8.09 -7.26 -8.25
C LYS A 91 -9.15 -7.29 -7.16
N GLY A 92 -9.21 -6.23 -6.35
CA GLY A 92 -10.31 -6.00 -5.40
C GLY A 92 -9.84 -5.60 -4.01
N GLY A 93 -10.79 -5.40 -3.09
CA GLY A 93 -10.50 -5.13 -1.68
C GLY A 93 -10.12 -6.38 -0.89
N ARG A 94 -10.52 -7.57 -1.36
CA ARG A 94 -10.30 -8.86 -0.67
C ARG A 94 -8.84 -9.30 -0.66
N THR A 95 -8.05 -8.82 -1.61
CA THR A 95 -6.62 -9.13 -1.74
C THR A 95 -5.72 -8.04 -1.20
N VAL A 96 -6.29 -7.01 -0.55
CA VAL A 96 -5.46 -6.02 0.15
C VAL A 96 -4.64 -6.74 1.20
N ALA A 97 -3.35 -6.43 1.21
CA ALA A 97 -2.36 -7.09 2.02
C ALA A 97 -1.51 -6.05 2.76
N PHE A 98 -0.89 -6.52 3.82
CA PHE A 98 -0.21 -5.68 4.79
C PHE A 98 0.97 -6.43 5.38
N THR A 99 2.09 -5.75 5.58
CA THR A 99 3.33 -6.39 6.06
C THR A 99 4.05 -5.62 7.14
N THR A 100 4.82 -6.36 7.92
CA THR A 100 5.80 -5.81 8.86
C THR A 100 7.01 -6.74 8.93
N MET A 101 8.06 -6.26 9.59
CA MET A 101 9.27 -7.02 9.83
C MET A 101 9.78 -6.85 11.26
N ALA A 102 10.54 -7.84 11.70
CA ALA A 102 11.42 -7.76 12.85
C ALA A 102 12.79 -8.26 12.39
N GLU A 103 13.82 -7.65 12.94
CA GLU A 103 15.20 -7.98 12.61
C GLU A 103 15.89 -8.49 13.87
N THR A 104 16.72 -9.49 13.67
CA THR A 104 17.71 -9.96 14.62
C THR A 104 19.08 -9.72 14.00
N GLU A 105 20.15 -10.04 14.72
CA GLU A 105 21.53 -9.90 14.22
C GLU A 105 21.72 -10.57 12.86
N ASP A 106 21.20 -11.79 12.70
CA ASP A 106 21.46 -12.61 11.49
C ASP A 106 20.23 -12.92 10.65
N SER A 107 19.04 -12.45 11.03
CA SER A 107 17.82 -12.83 10.32
C SER A 107 16.72 -11.79 10.33
N VAL A 108 15.92 -11.81 9.27
CA VAL A 108 14.71 -11.01 9.12
C VAL A 108 13.49 -11.91 9.11
N THR A 109 12.56 -11.61 10.03
CA THR A 109 11.23 -12.22 10.02
C THR A 109 10.22 -11.23 9.46
N LEU A 110 9.53 -11.65 8.40
CA LEU A 110 8.47 -10.91 7.74
C LEU A 110 7.13 -11.54 8.09
N TRP A 111 6.14 -10.70 8.37
CA TRP A 111 4.76 -11.14 8.48
C TRP A 111 3.92 -10.50 7.39
N ILE A 112 3.00 -11.27 6.82
CA ILE A 112 2.08 -10.81 5.78
C ILE A 112 0.66 -11.20 6.17
N ALA A 113 -0.24 -10.22 6.22
CA ALA A 113 -1.68 -10.45 6.35
C ALA A 113 -2.39 -10.08 5.04
N ARG A 114 -3.50 -10.75 4.73
CA ARG A 114 -4.34 -10.46 3.55
C ARG A 114 -5.81 -10.52 3.93
N ASN A 115 -6.63 -9.57 3.46
CA ASN A 115 -8.03 -9.43 3.86
C ASN A 115 -8.85 -10.72 3.75
N SER A 116 -8.60 -11.55 2.73
CA SER A 116 -9.28 -12.84 2.54
C SER A 116 -8.48 -14.06 3.01
N GLY A 117 -7.35 -13.87 3.70
CA GLY A 117 -6.41 -14.93 4.04
C GLY A 117 -5.65 -15.48 2.84
N PHE A 118 -4.85 -16.52 3.10
CA PHE A 118 -3.99 -17.20 2.15
C PHE A 118 -4.51 -18.60 1.80
N GLU A 119 -4.35 -18.98 0.54
CA GLU A 119 -4.61 -20.30 -0.02
C GLU A 119 -3.34 -21.16 0.12
N ASP A 120 -3.45 -22.49 0.10
CA ASP A 120 -2.30 -23.40 0.29
C ASP A 120 -1.16 -23.13 -0.71
N ALA A 121 -1.51 -22.77 -1.95
CA ALA A 121 -0.56 -22.41 -2.98
C ALA A 121 0.30 -21.18 -2.61
N ASP A 122 -0.24 -20.24 -1.83
CA ASP A 122 0.49 -19.04 -1.40
C ASP A 122 1.69 -19.42 -0.52
N TYR A 123 1.53 -20.35 0.42
CA TYR A 123 2.62 -20.76 1.33
C TYR A 123 3.83 -21.30 0.57
N SER A 124 3.59 -22.05 -0.49
CA SER A 124 4.65 -22.58 -1.36
C SER A 124 5.41 -21.46 -2.08
N VAL A 125 4.69 -20.46 -2.60
CA VAL A 125 5.27 -19.30 -3.29
C VAL A 125 6.08 -18.43 -2.34
N PHE A 126 5.53 -18.09 -1.17
CA PHE A 126 6.24 -17.26 -0.19
C PHE A 126 7.42 -17.99 0.47
N GLY A 127 7.34 -19.31 0.63
CA GLY A 127 8.47 -20.13 1.05
C GLY A 127 9.62 -20.12 0.03
N ARG A 128 9.31 -20.14 -1.28
CA ARG A 128 10.33 -19.98 -2.33
C ARG A 128 10.86 -18.55 -2.41
N LEU A 129 9.99 -17.54 -2.29
CA LEU A 129 10.40 -16.13 -2.24
C LEU A 129 11.40 -15.87 -1.11
N ALA A 130 11.14 -16.38 0.10
CA ALA A 130 12.05 -16.22 1.24
C ALA A 130 13.46 -16.79 0.95
N LYS A 131 13.53 -17.98 0.34
CA LYS A 131 14.80 -18.60 -0.08
C LYS A 131 15.51 -17.79 -1.16
N LEU A 132 14.76 -17.29 -2.14
CA LEU A 132 15.32 -16.48 -3.22
C LEU A 132 15.89 -15.17 -2.70
N LEU A 133 15.17 -14.47 -1.81
CA LEU A 133 15.67 -13.26 -1.14
C LEU A 133 16.99 -13.52 -0.40
N GLY A 134 17.09 -14.64 0.34
CA GLY A 134 18.35 -15.04 0.98
C GLY A 134 19.50 -15.27 0.00
N SER A 135 19.20 -15.86 -1.17
CA SER A 135 20.21 -16.20 -2.18
C SER A 135 20.78 -15.01 -2.97
N PHE A 136 20.09 -13.86 -2.99
CA PHE A 136 20.63 -12.65 -3.66
C PHE A 136 21.87 -12.07 -2.97
N ALA A 137 22.11 -12.45 -1.71
CA ALA A 137 23.30 -12.07 -0.98
C ALA A 137 24.55 -12.84 -1.45
N ASP A 138 24.37 -13.96 -2.18
CA ASP A 138 25.45 -14.76 -2.75
C ASP A 138 25.77 -14.25 -4.17
N ASN A 139 27.06 -14.16 -4.52
CA ASN A 139 27.61 -13.38 -5.66
C ASN A 139 27.14 -13.75 -7.10
N ASP A 140 26.17 -14.65 -7.29
CA ASP A 140 25.55 -14.94 -8.59
C ASP A 140 24.17 -14.27 -8.68
N ALA A 141 24.12 -12.99 -9.04
CA ALA A 141 22.87 -12.22 -9.08
C ALA A 141 21.92 -12.60 -10.23
N ASN A 142 22.39 -13.28 -11.27
CA ASN A 142 21.60 -13.54 -12.49
C ASN A 142 20.67 -14.74 -12.34
N ARG A 143 21.13 -15.80 -11.66
CA ARG A 143 20.33 -17.02 -11.44
C ARG A 143 19.12 -16.78 -10.52
N PRO A 144 19.23 -16.06 -9.38
CA PRO A 144 18.09 -15.73 -8.52
C PRO A 144 17.05 -14.84 -9.22
N GLU A 145 17.48 -13.95 -10.11
CA GLU A 145 16.55 -13.08 -10.86
C GLU A 145 15.65 -13.88 -11.82
N GLU A 146 16.22 -14.84 -12.55
CA GLU A 146 15.42 -15.71 -13.42
C GLU A 146 14.43 -16.57 -12.63
N LEU A 147 14.85 -17.07 -11.46
CA LEU A 147 13.97 -17.83 -10.57
C LEU A 147 12.86 -16.94 -9.98
N LEU A 148 13.14 -15.67 -9.65
CA LEU A 148 12.09 -14.72 -9.25
C LEU A 148 11.04 -14.54 -10.35
N TRP A 149 11.44 -14.41 -11.61
CA TRP A 149 10.49 -14.32 -12.72
C TRP A 149 9.58 -15.56 -12.81
N GLN A 150 10.18 -16.74 -12.65
CA GLN A 150 9.46 -18.02 -12.67
C GLN A 150 8.47 -18.18 -11.51
N GLU A 151 8.69 -17.51 -10.37
CA GLU A 151 7.73 -17.48 -9.27
C GLU A 151 6.68 -16.37 -9.42
N MET A 152 7.13 -15.15 -9.72
CA MET A 152 6.28 -13.97 -9.63
C MET A 152 5.25 -13.89 -10.77
N ILE A 153 5.61 -14.26 -12.00
CA ILE A 153 4.68 -14.19 -13.14
C ILE A 153 3.55 -15.19 -13.00
N PRO A 154 3.78 -16.50 -12.73
CA PRO A 154 2.69 -17.44 -12.53
C PRO A 154 1.78 -17.03 -11.37
N TYR A 155 2.35 -16.53 -10.28
CA TYR A 155 1.58 -16.04 -9.13
C TYR A 155 0.65 -14.86 -9.47
N HIS A 156 1.06 -13.99 -10.40
CA HIS A 156 0.29 -12.84 -10.89
C HIS A 156 -0.49 -13.13 -12.18
N ARG A 157 -0.49 -14.36 -12.70
CA ARG A 157 -1.05 -14.66 -14.02
C ARG A 157 -2.48 -14.17 -14.18
N THR A 158 -3.33 -14.45 -13.19
CA THR A 158 -4.75 -14.09 -13.21
C THR A 158 -4.93 -12.57 -13.35
N ILE A 159 -4.24 -11.75 -12.56
CA ILE A 159 -4.38 -10.29 -12.65
C ILE A 159 -3.74 -9.71 -13.92
N ILE A 160 -2.65 -10.31 -14.41
CA ILE A 160 -2.02 -9.92 -15.68
C ILE A 160 -3.01 -10.14 -16.83
N GLU A 161 -3.56 -11.34 -16.96
CA GLU A 161 -4.41 -11.75 -18.08
C GLU A 161 -5.81 -11.13 -18.02
N GLN A 162 -6.41 -11.04 -16.83
CA GLN A 162 -7.80 -10.58 -16.69
C GLN A 162 -7.92 -9.08 -16.45
N ASN A 163 -6.84 -8.39 -16.05
CA ASN A 163 -6.91 -6.97 -15.73
C ASN A 163 -5.84 -6.15 -16.43
N TYR A 164 -4.55 -6.40 -16.21
CA TYR A 164 -3.51 -5.50 -16.70
C TYR A 164 -3.44 -5.46 -18.23
N ILE A 165 -3.37 -6.61 -18.91
CA ILE A 165 -3.32 -6.67 -20.37
C ILE A 165 -4.60 -6.11 -21.01
N PRO A 166 -5.83 -6.49 -20.58
CA PRO A 166 -7.07 -5.90 -21.11
C PRO A 166 -7.16 -4.39 -20.91
N ASP A 167 -6.88 -3.87 -19.71
CA ASP A 167 -6.94 -2.44 -19.40
C ASP A 167 -5.91 -1.65 -20.24
N LEU A 168 -4.72 -2.22 -20.43
CA LEU A 168 -3.66 -1.64 -21.25
C LEU A 168 -4.04 -1.62 -22.73
N ARG A 169 -4.54 -2.72 -23.29
CA ARG A 169 -5.07 -2.80 -24.66
C ARG A 169 -6.18 -1.78 -24.90
N ALA A 170 -7.15 -1.68 -23.98
CA ALA A 170 -8.24 -0.73 -24.06
C ALA A 170 -7.74 0.73 -24.03
N SER A 171 -6.68 1.00 -23.26
CA SER A 171 -6.09 2.34 -23.17
C SER A 171 -5.30 2.71 -24.42
N PHE A 172 -4.55 1.77 -25.00
CA PHE A 172 -3.90 1.97 -26.30
C PHE A 172 -4.92 2.25 -27.40
N LYS A 173 -5.97 1.43 -27.52
CA LYS A 173 -7.07 1.65 -28.49
C LYS A 173 -7.75 3.01 -28.31
N ALA A 174 -7.87 3.49 -27.07
CA ALA A 174 -8.46 4.80 -26.79
C ALA A 174 -7.54 5.97 -27.16
N CYS A 175 -6.22 5.76 -27.15
CA CYS A 175 -5.22 6.75 -27.56
C CYS A 175 -4.93 6.73 -29.06
N ASP A 176 -5.22 5.63 -29.76
CA ASP A 176 -5.05 5.52 -31.21
C ASP A 176 -6.04 6.40 -31.99
N PRO A 177 -5.56 7.36 -32.80
CA PRO A 177 -6.41 8.24 -33.59
C PRO A 177 -6.71 7.63 -34.97
N VAL A 178 -6.97 6.32 -35.09
CA VAL A 178 -7.14 5.61 -36.38
C VAL A 178 -8.27 6.15 -37.28
N ARG A 179 -8.93 7.28 -36.96
CA ARG A 179 -9.84 7.95 -37.91
C ARG A 179 -9.77 9.48 -38.07
N LYS A 180 -8.93 10.25 -37.37
CA LYS A 180 -8.76 11.68 -37.69
C LYS A 180 -7.32 12.12 -37.49
N GLY A 181 -6.77 12.80 -38.51
CA GLY A 181 -5.37 13.16 -38.67
C GLY A 181 -4.82 14.14 -37.64
N ASP A 182 -4.75 13.73 -36.38
CA ASP A 182 -4.06 14.48 -35.34
C ASP A 182 -2.57 14.17 -35.38
N LYS A 183 -1.81 15.08 -36.02
CA LYS A 183 -0.34 15.17 -36.02
C LYS A 183 0.29 15.41 -34.63
N ILE A 184 -0.41 15.09 -33.55
CA ILE A 184 -0.02 15.48 -32.18
C ILE A 184 1.04 14.53 -31.59
N PHE A 185 1.08 13.26 -32.00
CA PHE A 185 2.04 12.30 -31.46
C PHE A 185 3.45 12.37 -32.08
N THR A 186 3.66 13.10 -33.16
CA THR A 186 4.86 12.98 -33.99
C THR A 186 5.81 14.19 -34.00
N GLN A 187 5.44 15.33 -33.41
CA GLN A 187 6.22 16.57 -33.58
C GLN A 187 7.19 16.92 -32.44
N SER A 188 7.19 16.20 -31.31
CA SER A 188 7.99 16.61 -30.12
C SER A 188 8.82 15.50 -29.47
N ILE A 189 8.97 14.33 -30.12
CA ILE A 189 9.59 13.17 -29.46
C ILE A 189 10.88 12.76 -30.20
N THR A 190 11.93 12.47 -29.45
CA THR A 190 13.12 11.77 -29.97
C THR A 190 12.69 10.42 -30.55
N SER A 191 13.30 10.02 -31.68
CA SER A 191 12.94 8.79 -32.39
C SER A 191 12.96 7.53 -31.50
N GLY A 192 13.82 7.48 -30.49
CA GLY A 192 13.96 6.35 -29.56
C GLY A 192 12.79 6.15 -28.58
N SER A 193 12.22 7.22 -28.00
CA SER A 193 11.13 7.07 -27.01
C SER A 193 9.82 6.65 -27.68
N VAL A 194 9.58 7.08 -28.91
CA VAL A 194 8.46 6.60 -29.74
C VAL A 194 8.59 5.12 -30.06
N ALA A 195 9.81 4.64 -30.35
CA ALA A 195 10.06 3.25 -30.67
C ALA A 195 9.69 2.30 -29.50
N THR A 196 10.07 2.63 -28.26
CA THR A 196 9.72 1.80 -27.08
C THR A 196 8.21 1.70 -26.84
N LEU A 197 7.45 2.77 -27.11
CA LEU A 197 5.99 2.76 -27.00
C LEU A 197 5.36 1.89 -28.10
N PHE A 198 5.93 1.94 -29.32
CA PHE A 198 5.56 1.05 -30.41
C PHE A 198 5.90 -0.41 -30.11
N ASP A 199 7.00 -0.71 -29.41
CA ASP A 199 7.36 -2.07 -29.01
C ASP A 199 6.36 -2.67 -28.03
N LEU A 200 5.99 -1.94 -26.97
CA LEU A 200 4.94 -2.42 -26.05
C LEU A 200 3.62 -2.64 -26.79
N ARG A 201 3.26 -1.71 -27.69
CA ARG A 201 2.07 -1.86 -28.53
C ARG A 201 2.14 -3.11 -29.39
N ARG A 202 3.25 -3.35 -30.09
CA ARG A 202 3.47 -4.54 -30.92
C ARG A 202 3.31 -5.80 -30.08
N LEU A 203 3.97 -5.89 -28.93
CA LEU A 203 3.84 -7.04 -28.00
C LEU A 203 2.40 -7.31 -27.55
N LEU A 204 1.56 -6.28 -27.46
CA LEU A 204 0.15 -6.42 -27.03
C LEU A 204 -0.80 -6.89 -28.13
N PHE A 205 -0.55 -6.51 -29.39
CA PHE A 205 -1.48 -6.69 -30.51
C PHE A 205 -0.99 -7.67 -31.58
N ASP A 206 0.31 -7.94 -31.67
CA ASP A 206 0.87 -8.82 -32.67
C ASP A 206 0.52 -10.30 -32.41
N ASN A 207 0.08 -11.00 -33.45
CA ASN A 207 -0.32 -12.40 -33.39
C ASN A 207 0.88 -13.34 -33.33
N ASP A 208 2.07 -12.94 -33.79
CA ASP A 208 3.28 -13.78 -33.69
C ASP A 208 3.74 -13.95 -32.23
N SER A 209 3.31 -13.06 -31.33
CA SER A 209 3.47 -13.22 -29.88
C SER A 209 2.74 -14.45 -29.31
N ASN A 210 1.84 -15.09 -30.08
CA ASN A 210 1.14 -16.30 -29.65
C ASN A 210 1.98 -17.58 -29.79
N LYS A 211 3.12 -17.54 -30.49
CA LYS A 211 4.09 -18.66 -30.55
C LYS A 211 5.00 -18.71 -29.33
N MET A 212 5.12 -17.61 -28.57
CA MET A 212 5.93 -17.56 -27.36
C MET A 212 5.27 -18.29 -26.20
N ARG A 213 6.07 -18.94 -25.34
CA ARG A 213 5.57 -19.45 -24.05
C ARG A 213 4.94 -18.30 -23.27
N ILE A 214 3.81 -18.56 -22.61
CA ILE A 214 3.03 -17.54 -21.86
C ILE A 214 3.91 -16.77 -20.87
N LEU A 215 4.81 -17.47 -20.17
CA LEU A 215 5.76 -16.88 -19.23
C LEU A 215 6.64 -15.82 -19.91
N GLU A 216 7.24 -16.16 -21.04
CA GLU A 216 8.10 -15.24 -21.81
C GLU A 216 7.30 -14.06 -22.33
N LYS A 217 6.10 -14.29 -22.86
CA LYS A 217 5.23 -13.21 -23.32
C LYS A 217 4.93 -12.20 -22.20
N HIS A 218 4.57 -12.69 -21.01
CA HIS A 218 4.32 -11.82 -19.86
C HIS A 218 5.59 -11.10 -19.40
N LYS A 219 6.73 -11.78 -19.36
CA LYS A 219 8.03 -11.19 -19.02
C LYS A 219 8.36 -10.02 -19.93
N HIS A 220 8.27 -10.19 -21.25
CA HIS A 220 8.54 -9.13 -22.22
C HIS A 220 7.58 -7.94 -22.08
N LEU A 221 6.28 -8.20 -21.87
CA LEU A 221 5.30 -7.12 -21.65
C LEU A 221 5.59 -6.33 -20.37
N ILE A 222 5.99 -7.01 -19.30
CA ILE A 222 6.33 -6.38 -18.02
C ILE A 222 7.60 -5.55 -18.16
N ILE A 223 8.65 -6.07 -18.80
CA ILE A 223 9.91 -5.36 -19.04
C ILE A 223 9.66 -4.12 -19.91
N ALA A 224 8.99 -4.26 -21.05
CA ALA A 224 8.69 -3.12 -21.92
C ALA A 224 7.84 -2.04 -21.21
N SER A 225 6.92 -2.45 -20.34
CA SER A 225 6.15 -1.50 -19.51
C SER A 225 7.02 -0.80 -18.48
N TYR A 226 7.98 -1.50 -17.89
CA TYR A 226 8.94 -0.94 -16.94
C TYR A 226 9.87 0.05 -17.62
N ASP A 227 10.43 -0.29 -18.78
CA ASP A 227 11.31 0.61 -19.52
C ASP A 227 10.60 1.93 -19.86
N LEU A 228 9.35 1.83 -20.34
CA LEU A 228 8.50 3.01 -20.58
C LEU A 228 8.21 3.83 -19.32
N ARG A 229 8.03 3.17 -18.17
CA ARG A 229 7.86 3.85 -16.88
C ARG A 229 9.13 4.61 -16.49
N MET A 230 10.30 4.10 -16.83
CA MET A 230 11.59 4.72 -16.53
C MET A 230 11.95 5.85 -17.51
N THR A 231 11.33 5.91 -18.69
CA THR A 231 11.53 6.99 -19.67
C THR A 231 10.78 8.26 -19.28
N ARG A 232 11.52 9.33 -18.92
CA ARG A 232 10.95 10.61 -18.47
C ARG A 232 10.06 11.26 -19.53
N GLU A 233 10.48 11.19 -20.78
CA GLU A 233 9.78 11.79 -21.93
C GLU A 233 8.40 11.16 -22.11
N ILE A 234 8.25 9.86 -21.82
CA ILE A 234 6.97 9.15 -21.90
C ILE A 234 6.04 9.57 -20.76
N LYS A 235 6.56 9.74 -19.54
CA LYS A 235 5.79 10.30 -18.43
C LYS A 235 5.29 11.70 -18.78
N GLN A 236 6.18 12.56 -19.28
CA GLN A 236 5.85 13.91 -19.68
C GLN A 236 4.78 13.92 -20.77
N LEU A 237 4.95 13.11 -21.82
CA LEU A 237 4.01 12.99 -22.93
C LEU A 237 2.63 12.50 -22.49
N LEU A 238 2.58 11.42 -21.71
CA LEU A 238 1.31 10.74 -21.42
C LEU A 238 0.59 11.32 -20.20
N HIS A 239 1.32 11.91 -19.25
CA HIS A 239 0.80 12.26 -17.94
C HIS A 239 1.01 13.73 -17.54
N ASP A 240 2.25 14.22 -17.55
CA ASP A 240 2.58 15.52 -16.91
C ASP A 240 2.35 16.73 -17.85
N SER A 241 2.31 16.52 -19.18
CA SER A 241 2.09 17.59 -20.15
C SER A 241 0.71 18.26 -20.01
N ALA A 242 0.64 19.55 -20.27
CA ALA A 242 -0.62 20.29 -20.39
C ALA A 242 -1.53 19.72 -21.50
N SER A 243 -0.96 19.08 -22.52
CA SER A 243 -1.69 18.40 -23.60
C SER A 243 -2.15 16.98 -23.24
N ALA A 244 -1.78 16.46 -22.06
CA ALA A 244 -2.14 15.11 -21.63
C ALA A 244 -3.65 14.99 -21.40
N THR A 245 -4.30 14.12 -22.16
CA THR A 245 -5.73 13.85 -22.06
C THR A 245 -6.04 12.85 -20.93
N SER A 246 -7.30 12.76 -20.51
CA SER A 246 -7.74 11.70 -19.58
C SER A 246 -7.43 10.29 -20.10
N LYS A 247 -7.39 10.11 -21.43
CA LYS A 247 -7.05 8.83 -22.09
C LYS A 247 -5.56 8.53 -22.01
N SER A 248 -4.69 9.50 -22.30
CA SER A 248 -3.23 9.32 -22.20
C SER A 248 -2.80 9.12 -20.74
N LYS A 249 -3.39 9.87 -19.81
CA LYS A 249 -3.17 9.68 -18.35
C LYS A 249 -3.57 8.27 -17.91
N ARG A 250 -4.68 7.73 -18.45
CA ARG A 250 -5.10 6.36 -18.21
C ARG A 250 -4.15 5.32 -18.82
N LEU A 251 -3.61 5.58 -20.01
CA LEU A 251 -2.58 4.73 -20.61
C LEU A 251 -1.33 4.66 -19.73
N TRP A 252 -0.80 5.81 -19.32
CA TRP A 252 0.33 5.89 -18.39
C TRP A 252 0.09 5.10 -17.10
N VAL A 253 -1.08 5.27 -16.51
CA VAL A 253 -1.54 4.54 -15.32
C VAL A 253 -1.49 3.02 -15.53
N ASN A 254 -1.92 2.52 -16.70
CA ASN A 254 -1.94 1.09 -16.99
C ASN A 254 -0.55 0.54 -17.33
N ILE A 255 0.33 1.33 -17.97
CA ILE A 255 1.75 1.01 -18.13
C ILE A 255 2.38 0.82 -16.74
N CYS A 256 2.18 1.79 -15.84
CA CYS A 256 2.72 1.74 -14.48
C CYS A 256 2.21 0.53 -13.69
N ARG A 257 0.95 0.10 -13.89
CA ARG A 257 0.38 -1.09 -13.23
C ARG A 257 1.09 -2.37 -13.64
N LEU A 258 1.36 -2.56 -14.92
CA LEU A 258 2.05 -3.75 -15.40
C LEU A 258 3.54 -3.72 -15.01
N ALA A 259 4.17 -2.54 -15.12
CA ALA A 259 5.56 -2.30 -14.74
C ALA A 259 5.87 -2.61 -13.26
N ARG A 260 4.87 -2.55 -12.37
CA ARG A 260 5.03 -2.80 -10.92
C ARG A 260 5.66 -4.15 -10.62
N ILE A 261 5.42 -5.17 -11.44
CA ILE A 261 6.01 -6.50 -11.21
C ILE A 261 7.54 -6.43 -11.37
N ARG A 262 8.05 -5.73 -12.39
CA ARG A 262 9.50 -5.51 -12.53
C ARG A 262 10.04 -4.63 -11.42
N VAL A 263 9.32 -3.56 -11.05
CA VAL A 263 9.72 -2.72 -9.91
C VAL A 263 9.91 -3.55 -8.66
N ALA A 264 9.00 -4.50 -8.40
CA ALA A 264 9.12 -5.38 -7.24
C ALA A 264 10.36 -6.27 -7.29
N ILE A 265 10.70 -6.84 -8.46
CA ILE A 265 11.93 -7.63 -8.66
C ILE A 265 13.17 -6.79 -8.39
N GLU A 266 13.26 -5.59 -8.98
CA GLU A 266 14.40 -4.69 -8.78
C GLU A 266 14.52 -4.30 -7.30
N ARG A 267 13.39 -4.02 -6.64
CA ARG A 267 13.39 -3.70 -5.21
C ARG A 267 13.85 -4.85 -4.35
N PHE A 268 13.38 -6.06 -4.61
CA PHE A 268 13.86 -7.24 -3.90
C PHE A 268 15.37 -7.36 -4.03
N LYS A 269 15.92 -7.24 -5.24
CA LYS A 269 17.35 -7.28 -5.53
C LYS A 269 18.13 -6.16 -4.81
N ASP A 270 17.74 -4.90 -5.01
CA ASP A 270 18.37 -3.72 -4.40
C ASP A 270 18.46 -3.88 -2.88
N ILE A 271 17.35 -4.27 -2.25
CA ILE A 271 17.23 -4.35 -0.80
C ILE A 271 18.02 -5.54 -0.24
N THR A 272 18.00 -6.71 -0.89
CA THR A 272 18.82 -7.84 -0.46
C THR A 272 20.33 -7.58 -0.58
N LEU A 273 20.74 -6.74 -1.52
CA LEU A 273 22.14 -6.32 -1.64
C LEU A 273 22.52 -5.26 -0.59
N ALA A 274 21.58 -4.37 -0.26
CA ALA A 274 21.81 -3.28 0.69
C ALA A 274 21.68 -3.70 2.16
N LEU A 275 20.85 -4.70 2.49
CA LEU A 275 20.60 -5.12 3.87
C LEU A 275 21.26 -6.47 4.17
N PRO A 276 22.38 -6.51 4.91
CA PRO A 276 23.12 -7.75 5.18
C PRO A 276 22.31 -8.79 5.96
N ASN A 277 21.35 -8.36 6.78
CA ASN A 277 20.52 -9.23 7.60
C ASN A 277 19.52 -10.08 6.77
N LEU A 278 19.32 -9.72 5.49
CA LEU A 278 18.44 -10.48 4.58
C LEU A 278 19.07 -11.78 4.05
N LYS A 279 20.25 -12.18 4.51
CA LYS A 279 20.81 -13.51 4.21
C LYS A 279 19.91 -14.65 4.71
N LYS A 280 19.22 -14.43 5.84
CA LYS A 280 18.27 -15.39 6.41
C LYS A 280 16.90 -14.75 6.56
N VAL A 281 16.03 -15.00 5.58
CA VAL A 281 14.66 -14.49 5.57
C VAL A 281 13.66 -15.59 5.91
N SER A 282 12.74 -15.29 6.81
CA SER A 282 11.53 -16.09 7.04
C SER A 282 10.29 -15.26 6.73
N ILE A 283 9.36 -15.79 5.94
CA ILE A 283 8.08 -15.15 5.67
C ILE A 283 6.95 -15.95 6.33
N ASN A 284 6.23 -15.30 7.23
CA ASN A 284 5.09 -15.86 7.94
C ASN A 284 3.78 -15.28 7.39
N LEU A 285 2.95 -16.15 6.81
CA LEU A 285 1.61 -15.77 6.37
C LEU A 285 0.65 -15.85 7.57
N ILE A 286 0.02 -14.72 7.90
CA ILE A 286 -0.91 -14.63 9.01
C ILE A 286 -2.25 -15.27 8.60
N PRO A 287 -2.77 -16.23 9.38
CA PRO A 287 -4.09 -16.80 9.14
C PRO A 287 -5.18 -15.73 9.25
N CYS A 288 -6.16 -15.79 8.34
CA CYS A 288 -7.32 -14.91 8.42
C CYS A 288 -8.22 -15.37 9.57
N PRO A 289 -8.49 -14.53 10.58
CA PRO A 289 -9.36 -14.89 11.68
C PRO A 289 -10.78 -15.15 11.19
N LEU A 290 -11.49 -16.04 11.87
CA LEU A 290 -12.91 -16.27 11.60
C LEU A 290 -13.69 -14.99 11.88
N THR A 291 -14.37 -14.48 10.86
CA THR A 291 -15.28 -13.35 11.04
C THR A 291 -16.37 -13.73 12.04
N PRO A 292 -16.66 -12.89 13.06
CA PRO A 292 -17.77 -13.14 13.97
C PRO A 292 -19.07 -13.42 13.19
N GLN A 293 -19.88 -14.37 13.66
CA GLN A 293 -21.14 -14.73 13.00
C GLN A 293 -22.08 -13.51 12.92
N GLY A 294 -22.23 -12.98 11.70
CA GLY A 294 -23.28 -12.02 11.32
C GLY A 294 -23.26 -10.65 12.02
N PRO A 295 -24.12 -9.72 11.54
CA PRO A 295 -24.42 -8.51 12.30
C PRO A 295 -25.01 -8.87 13.67
N SER A 296 -24.78 -8.03 14.67
CA SER A 296 -25.36 -8.22 16.02
C SER A 296 -26.87 -8.47 15.92
N LYS A 297 -27.39 -9.48 16.65
CA LYS A 297 -28.85 -9.70 16.79
C LYS A 297 -29.58 -8.48 17.37
N ARG A 298 -28.85 -7.58 18.04
CA ARG A 298 -29.28 -6.24 18.49
C ARG A 298 -28.56 -5.16 17.69
N SER A 299 -28.88 -4.99 16.41
CA SER A 299 -28.43 -3.81 15.66
C SER A 299 -29.21 -2.59 16.15
N MET A 300 -28.51 -1.50 16.47
CA MET A 300 -29.18 -0.27 16.90
C MET A 300 -29.88 0.39 15.72
N SER A 301 -30.99 1.07 16.00
CA SER A 301 -31.67 1.92 15.02
C SER A 301 -30.91 3.23 14.81
N LEU A 302 -31.30 3.95 13.75
CA LEU A 302 -30.75 5.29 13.49
C LEU A 302 -31.07 6.25 14.65
N ASP A 303 -32.29 6.21 15.20
CA ASP A 303 -32.71 7.04 16.33
C ASP A 303 -31.88 6.77 17.59
N GLN A 304 -31.65 5.48 17.89
CA GLN A 304 -30.80 5.08 19.01
C GLN A 304 -29.37 5.58 18.82
N THR A 305 -28.84 5.48 17.60
CA THR A 305 -27.48 5.97 17.28
C THR A 305 -27.37 7.49 17.43
N PHE A 306 -28.37 8.25 17.00
CA PHE A 306 -28.42 9.70 17.23
C PHE A 306 -28.53 10.04 18.72
N SER A 307 -29.25 9.22 19.50
CA SER A 307 -29.39 9.40 20.95
C SER A 307 -28.05 9.23 21.68
N ILE A 308 -27.16 8.33 21.22
CA ILE A 308 -25.78 8.22 21.74
C ILE A 308 -25.03 9.55 21.57
N LEU A 309 -25.22 10.22 20.44
CA LEU A 309 -24.62 11.53 20.15
C LEU A 309 -25.28 12.68 20.93
N GLY A 310 -26.29 12.41 21.75
CA GLY A 310 -27.09 13.44 22.44
C GLY A 310 -27.98 14.24 21.49
N LEU A 311 -28.34 13.67 20.34
CA LEU A 311 -29.11 14.36 19.29
C LEU A 311 -30.47 13.70 19.08
N ARG A 312 -31.48 14.53 18.80
CA ARG A 312 -32.77 14.06 18.28
C ARG A 312 -32.64 13.79 16.79
N LEU A 313 -33.21 12.69 16.30
CA LEU A 313 -33.28 12.42 14.87
C LEU A 313 -34.40 13.24 14.23
N ASP A 314 -34.02 14.24 13.44
CA ASP A 314 -34.92 15.04 12.62
C ASP A 314 -34.23 15.48 11.30
N SER A 315 -34.97 16.14 10.42
CA SER A 315 -34.46 16.54 9.10
C SER A 315 -33.27 17.49 9.19
N THR A 316 -33.22 18.34 10.22
CA THR A 316 -32.16 19.33 10.43
C THR A 316 -30.89 18.64 10.93
N THR A 317 -30.99 17.82 11.98
CA THR A 317 -29.84 17.10 12.54
C THR A 317 -29.29 16.06 11.56
N SER A 318 -30.15 15.34 10.84
CA SER A 318 -29.74 14.39 9.81
C SER A 318 -28.92 15.07 8.71
N LYS A 319 -29.35 16.24 8.22
CA LYS A 319 -28.60 17.00 7.20
C LYS A 319 -27.29 17.56 7.75
N ALA A 320 -27.25 17.95 9.02
CA ALA A 320 -26.04 18.46 9.66
C ALA A 320 -24.94 17.39 9.78
N ILE A 321 -25.33 16.14 10.10
CA ILE A 321 -24.37 15.03 10.27
C ILE A 321 -24.00 14.39 8.94
N LEU A 322 -24.99 14.07 8.10
CA LEU A 322 -24.78 13.27 6.88
C LEU A 322 -24.52 14.11 5.63
N GLY A 323 -24.93 15.38 5.65
CA GLY A 323 -24.84 16.32 4.53
C GLY A 323 -26.20 16.72 3.96
N ARG A 324 -26.24 17.85 3.23
CA ARG A 324 -27.50 18.49 2.77
C ARG A 324 -28.35 17.63 1.83
N GLY A 325 -27.75 16.65 1.14
CA GLY A 325 -28.42 15.75 0.18
C GLY A 325 -29.16 14.55 0.80
N TRP A 326 -29.27 14.48 2.13
CA TRP A 326 -29.92 13.38 2.84
C TRP A 326 -31.35 13.74 3.29
N THR A 327 -32.31 12.87 2.93
CA THR A 327 -33.64 12.84 3.56
C THR A 327 -33.64 11.82 4.71
N LEU A 328 -34.57 11.96 5.65
CA LEU A 328 -34.71 11.03 6.77
C LEU A 328 -34.93 9.59 6.30
N ASP A 329 -35.82 9.38 5.32
CA ASP A 329 -36.12 8.03 4.82
C ASP A 329 -34.90 7.40 4.14
N LYS A 330 -34.15 8.18 3.36
CA LYS A 330 -32.90 7.73 2.73
C LYS A 330 -31.86 7.37 3.80
N ALA A 331 -31.71 8.20 4.84
CA ALA A 331 -30.80 7.96 5.94
C ALA A 331 -31.16 6.66 6.69
N ARG A 332 -32.43 6.47 7.05
CA ARG A 332 -32.94 5.26 7.70
C ARG A 332 -32.68 4.03 6.84
N HIS A 333 -33.03 4.08 5.55
CA HIS A 333 -32.86 2.97 4.62
C HIS A 333 -31.40 2.57 4.45
N GLU A 334 -30.51 3.52 4.13
CA GLU A 334 -29.10 3.23 3.91
C GLU A 334 -28.40 2.80 5.19
N PHE A 335 -28.75 3.37 6.34
CA PHE A 335 -28.22 2.95 7.64
C PHE A 335 -28.61 1.52 7.97
N PHE A 336 -29.89 1.18 7.83
CA PHE A 336 -30.38 -0.19 8.01
C PHE A 336 -29.69 -1.18 7.08
N LYS A 337 -29.47 -0.79 5.83
CA LYS A 337 -28.70 -1.58 4.86
C LYS A 337 -27.26 -1.81 5.32
N GLN A 338 -26.60 -0.83 5.95
CA GLN A 338 -25.25 -1.03 6.52
C GLN A 338 -25.26 -1.96 7.72
N GLN A 339 -26.23 -1.80 8.61
CA GLN A 339 -26.37 -2.63 9.82
C GLN A 339 -26.51 -4.12 9.51
N LYS A 340 -27.02 -4.47 8.33
CA LYS A 340 -27.18 -5.86 7.89
C LYS A 340 -25.94 -6.48 7.24
N GLN A 341 -24.91 -5.70 6.94
CA GLN A 341 -23.74 -6.23 6.23
C GLN A 341 -22.86 -7.06 7.16
N LYS A 342 -22.23 -8.10 6.60
CA LYS A 342 -21.26 -8.93 7.33
C LYS A 342 -19.98 -8.13 7.56
N TYR A 343 -19.56 -8.03 8.83
CA TYR A 343 -18.31 -7.37 9.21
C TYR A 343 -17.10 -7.92 8.44
N ASN A 344 -16.11 -7.06 8.20
CA ASN A 344 -14.84 -7.43 7.58
C ASN A 344 -13.70 -7.08 8.52
N ILE A 345 -12.75 -8.01 8.64
CA ILE A 345 -11.52 -7.81 9.39
C ILE A 345 -10.44 -7.51 8.36
N HIS A 346 -9.94 -6.27 8.39
CA HIS A 346 -8.91 -5.84 7.46
C HIS A 346 -7.53 -6.39 7.86
N ALA A 347 -6.63 -6.53 6.88
CA ALA A 347 -5.28 -7.07 7.04
C ALA A 347 -4.48 -6.32 8.11
N GLU A 348 -4.68 -5.00 8.27
CA GLU A 348 -4.06 -4.22 9.34
C GLU A 348 -4.49 -4.70 10.73
N VAL A 349 -5.78 -5.01 10.90
CA VAL A 349 -6.32 -5.54 12.15
C VAL A 349 -5.83 -6.97 12.39
N GLN A 350 -5.82 -7.81 11.35
CA GLN A 350 -5.32 -9.19 11.44
C GLN A 350 -3.85 -9.21 11.91
N MET A 351 -3.01 -8.35 11.31
CA MET A 351 -1.62 -8.16 11.68
C MET A 351 -1.50 -7.80 13.17
N LEU A 352 -2.19 -6.75 13.59
CA LEU A 352 -2.04 -6.24 14.94
C LEU A 352 -2.51 -7.24 16.00
N MET A 353 -3.64 -7.91 15.76
CA MET A 353 -4.17 -8.92 16.68
C MET A 353 -3.22 -10.12 16.79
N TYR A 354 -2.64 -10.57 15.68
CA TYR A 354 -1.67 -11.65 15.67
C TYR A 354 -0.40 -11.29 16.46
N LEU A 355 0.19 -10.12 16.19
CA LEU A 355 1.39 -9.67 16.92
C LEU A 355 1.10 -9.48 18.40
N THR A 356 -0.09 -8.99 18.75
CA THR A 356 -0.53 -8.82 20.15
C THR A 356 -0.59 -10.16 20.86
N ALA A 357 -1.17 -11.19 20.23
CA ALA A 357 -1.25 -12.53 20.78
C ALA A 357 0.14 -13.18 20.95
N GLN A 358 1.06 -12.91 20.01
CA GLN A 358 2.42 -13.44 20.05
C GLN A 358 3.40 -12.62 20.91
N SER A 359 2.96 -11.47 21.43
CA SER A 359 3.81 -10.57 22.20
C SER A 359 4.26 -11.21 23.50
N SER A 360 5.36 -11.96 23.45
CA SER A 360 6.33 -12.05 24.55
C SER A 360 7.16 -10.76 24.52
N SER A 361 7.56 -10.23 25.67
CA SER A 361 8.05 -8.85 25.85
C SER A 361 9.33 -8.46 25.08
N ARG A 362 9.84 -9.29 24.15
CA ARG A 362 11.18 -9.17 23.55
C ARG A 362 11.21 -8.91 22.04
N THR A 363 10.12 -9.03 21.29
CA THR A 363 10.14 -8.78 19.84
C THR A 363 9.82 -7.32 19.53
N SER A 364 10.84 -6.55 19.16
CA SER A 364 10.68 -5.20 18.61
C SER A 364 10.45 -5.30 17.10
N TYR A 365 9.26 -4.93 16.64
CA TYR A 365 8.95 -4.82 15.21
C TYR A 365 9.37 -3.45 14.69
N PHE A 366 9.71 -3.38 13.41
CA PHE A 366 9.98 -2.10 12.75
C PHE A 366 8.72 -1.22 12.81
N PRO A 367 8.78 0.06 13.27
CA PRO A 367 7.62 0.92 13.55
C PRO A 367 6.95 1.49 12.29
N TYR A 368 7.03 0.74 11.19
CA TYR A 368 6.37 1.01 9.93
C TYR A 368 5.78 -0.27 9.37
N PHE A 369 4.52 -0.21 8.97
CA PHE A 369 3.82 -1.29 8.30
C PHE A 369 3.52 -0.91 6.85
N GLY A 370 3.95 -1.75 5.92
CA GLY A 370 3.72 -1.51 4.51
C GLY A 370 2.40 -2.08 4.01
N CYS A 371 1.82 -1.44 2.99
CA CYS A 371 0.45 -1.74 2.56
C CYS A 371 0.26 -1.77 1.04
N SER A 372 -0.52 -2.72 0.53
CA SER A 372 -0.75 -2.83 -0.93
C SER A 372 -1.71 -1.75 -1.47
N LYS A 373 -2.52 -1.18 -0.57
CA LYS A 373 -3.37 0.01 -0.78
C LYS A 373 -3.25 0.93 0.43
N LEU A 374 -3.56 2.21 0.26
CA LEU A 374 -3.61 3.13 1.41
C LEU A 374 -4.55 2.56 2.47
N SER A 375 -4.22 2.77 3.74
CA SER A 375 -5.06 2.30 4.83
C SER A 375 -6.40 3.03 4.82
N CYS A 376 -7.46 2.34 5.25
CA CYS A 376 -8.75 3.01 5.46
C CYS A 376 -8.71 3.84 6.72
N PHE A 377 -9.67 4.77 6.87
CA PHE A 377 -9.77 5.62 8.05
C PHE A 377 -9.73 4.81 9.36
N MET A 378 -10.52 3.73 9.45
CA MET A 378 -10.58 2.90 10.66
C MET A 378 -9.25 2.19 10.95
N CYS A 379 -8.60 1.63 9.95
CA CYS A 379 -7.29 0.99 10.13
C CYS A 379 -6.22 2.02 10.54
N ASN A 380 -6.19 3.18 9.89
CA ASN A 380 -5.25 4.25 10.21
C ASN A 380 -5.44 4.72 11.66
N GLN A 381 -6.67 5.04 12.07
CA GLN A 381 -6.95 5.47 13.45
C GLN A 381 -6.63 4.37 14.48
N PHE A 382 -6.89 3.11 14.15
CA PHE A 382 -6.56 1.99 15.05
C PHE A 382 -5.05 1.84 15.27
N LEU A 383 -4.27 1.87 14.19
CA LEU A 383 -2.80 1.79 14.25
C LEU A 383 -2.19 2.97 15.03
N GLN A 384 -2.70 4.18 14.79
CA GLN A 384 -2.25 5.38 15.50
C GLN A 384 -2.57 5.30 17.00
N CYS A 385 -3.79 4.89 17.37
CA CYS A 385 -4.17 4.77 18.77
C CYS A 385 -3.48 3.59 19.49
N TYR A 386 -3.07 2.55 18.78
CA TYR A 386 -2.45 1.35 19.36
C TYR A 386 -0.98 1.57 19.77
N GLY A 387 -0.21 2.29 18.96
CA GLY A 387 1.21 2.50 19.24
C GLY A 387 1.91 3.42 18.25
N SER A 388 1.17 4.37 17.66
CA SER A 388 1.70 5.30 16.66
C SER A 388 2.42 4.61 15.48
N ILE A 389 1.89 3.46 15.06
CA ILE A 389 2.45 2.71 13.93
C ILE A 389 2.19 3.49 12.65
N THR A 390 3.24 3.70 11.86
CA THR A 390 3.17 4.45 10.61
C THR A 390 2.92 3.52 9.42
N THR A 391 2.26 4.05 8.38
CA THR A 391 2.10 3.43 7.07
C THR A 391 2.37 4.49 6.00
N ARG A 392 2.42 4.11 4.71
CA ARG A 392 2.59 5.08 3.61
C ARG A 392 1.47 6.13 3.50
N GLY A 393 0.36 5.92 4.21
CA GLY A 393 -0.75 6.86 4.26
C GLY A 393 -2.12 6.22 4.35
N SER A 394 -3.12 7.09 4.45
CA SER A 394 -4.54 6.77 4.54
C SER A 394 -5.26 7.45 3.40
N HIS A 395 -6.29 6.80 2.84
CA HIS A 395 -7.19 7.47 1.88
C HIS A 395 -8.41 8.10 2.59
N ASP A 396 -8.41 8.08 3.93
CA ASP A 396 -9.39 8.68 4.85
C ASP A 396 -10.86 8.33 4.61
N ARG A 397 -11.08 7.26 3.85
CA ARG A 397 -12.39 6.69 3.60
C ARG A 397 -12.64 5.56 4.59
N LEU A 398 -13.83 5.57 5.16
CA LEU A 398 -14.31 4.51 6.02
C LEU A 398 -14.96 3.44 5.16
N PHE A 399 -14.31 2.28 5.08
CA PHE A 399 -14.92 1.10 4.47
C PHE A 399 -15.81 0.41 5.49
N LYS A 400 -17.09 0.36 5.17
CA LYS A 400 -18.06 -0.45 5.89
C LYS A 400 -18.11 -1.86 5.34
N PRO A 401 -18.47 -2.84 6.17
CA PRO A 401 -18.41 -2.83 7.64
C PRO A 401 -17.01 -3.28 8.13
N TRP A 402 -16.41 -2.54 9.06
CA TRP A 402 -15.09 -2.81 9.67
C TRP A 402 -15.26 -3.39 11.08
N THR A 403 -14.38 -4.30 11.52
CA THR A 403 -14.40 -4.84 12.89
C THR A 403 -13.04 -5.36 13.36
N VAL A 404 -12.95 -5.64 14.67
CA VAL A 404 -11.87 -6.36 15.34
C VAL A 404 -12.40 -7.72 15.83
N PRO A 405 -11.72 -8.84 15.51
CA PRO A 405 -12.13 -10.17 15.96
C PRO A 405 -12.05 -10.29 17.48
N HIS A 406 -12.87 -11.20 18.03
CA HIS A 406 -12.64 -11.71 19.37
C HIS A 406 -11.33 -12.50 19.38
N ALA A 407 -10.58 -12.41 20.46
CA ALA A 407 -9.32 -13.12 20.60
C ALA A 407 -9.26 -13.78 21.97
N ASP A 408 -9.38 -15.11 21.98
CA ASP A 408 -9.21 -15.92 23.18
C ASP A 408 -7.72 -16.05 23.51
N GLY A 409 -7.41 -16.28 24.80
CA GLY A 409 -6.05 -16.54 25.25
C GLY A 409 -5.15 -15.31 25.35
N LEU A 410 -5.69 -14.09 25.16
CA LEU A 410 -4.95 -12.87 25.46
C LEU A 410 -4.85 -12.64 26.97
N GLY A 411 -3.64 -12.32 27.44
CA GLY A 411 -3.45 -11.83 28.80
C GLY A 411 -4.14 -10.48 29.03
N ALA A 412 -4.43 -10.12 30.28
CA ALA A 412 -5.15 -8.88 30.62
C ALA A 412 -4.48 -7.62 30.03
N ASP A 413 -3.15 -7.57 30.03
CA ASP A 413 -2.39 -6.46 29.44
C ASP A 413 -2.53 -6.41 27.91
N GLN A 414 -2.51 -7.57 27.24
CA GLN A 414 -2.70 -7.67 25.79
C GLN A 414 -4.12 -7.26 25.39
N ALA A 415 -5.14 -7.77 26.09
CA ALA A 415 -6.53 -7.37 25.88
C ALA A 415 -6.70 -5.85 26.08
N ARG A 416 -6.09 -5.28 27.12
CA ARG A 416 -6.10 -3.82 27.36
C ARG A 416 -5.43 -3.02 26.24
N ARG A 417 -4.34 -3.55 25.65
CA ARG A 417 -3.66 -2.92 24.49
C ARG A 417 -4.55 -2.87 23.26
N VAL A 418 -5.51 -3.79 23.11
CA VAL A 418 -6.50 -3.77 22.02
C VAL A 418 -7.69 -2.87 22.37
N SER A 419 -8.23 -2.99 23.59
CA SER A 419 -9.46 -2.28 23.98
C SER A 419 -9.27 -0.76 24.09
N LYS A 420 -8.15 -0.29 24.67
CA LYS A 420 -7.90 1.15 24.85
C LYS A 420 -7.93 1.94 23.52
N PRO A 421 -7.25 1.48 22.45
CA PRO A 421 -7.36 2.07 21.13
C PRO A 421 -8.78 2.13 20.60
N LEU A 422 -9.59 1.08 20.78
CA LEU A 422 -10.98 1.06 20.32
C LEU A 422 -11.85 2.10 21.03
N VAL A 423 -11.67 2.28 22.34
CA VAL A 423 -12.34 3.35 23.09
C VAL A 423 -11.92 4.73 22.57
N SER A 424 -10.63 4.93 22.28
CA SER A 424 -10.12 6.17 21.68
C SER A 424 -10.73 6.43 20.29
N MET A 425 -10.79 5.39 19.46
CA MET A 425 -11.42 5.45 18.15
C MET A 425 -12.90 5.80 18.23
N GLN A 426 -13.65 5.23 19.18
CA GLN A 426 -15.07 5.55 19.35
C GLN A 426 -15.26 7.05 19.59
N LYS A 427 -14.50 7.63 20.52
CA LYS A 427 -14.51 9.07 20.81
C LYS A 427 -14.13 9.90 19.58
N LYS A 428 -13.16 9.45 18.79
CA LYS A 428 -12.77 10.11 17.54
C LYS A 428 -13.90 10.07 16.50
N ILE A 429 -14.59 8.94 16.35
CA ILE A 429 -15.75 8.80 15.45
C ILE A 429 -16.89 9.74 15.88
N GLU A 430 -17.21 9.76 17.17
CA GLU A 430 -18.20 10.69 17.74
C GLU A 430 -17.83 12.14 17.46
N SER A 431 -16.58 12.54 17.76
CA SER A 431 -16.08 13.89 17.49
C SER A 431 -16.17 14.26 16.00
N THR A 432 -15.79 13.34 15.10
CA THR A 432 -15.89 13.55 13.65
C THR A 432 -17.33 13.71 13.20
N LEU A 433 -18.26 12.90 13.73
CA LEU A 433 -19.71 13.00 13.45
C LEU A 433 -20.29 14.33 13.94
N MET A 434 -19.87 14.80 15.12
CA MET A 434 -20.32 16.05 15.72
C MET A 434 -19.72 17.30 15.04
N GLY A 435 -18.60 17.16 14.33
CA GLY A 435 -18.05 18.22 13.48
C GLY A 435 -18.94 18.53 12.28
N LYS A 436 -18.96 19.79 11.80
CA LYS A 436 -19.78 20.22 10.65
C LYS A 436 -19.52 19.38 9.39
N ALA A 437 -20.57 18.82 8.78
CA ALA A 437 -20.48 18.18 7.47
C ALA A 437 -20.08 19.21 6.40
N LYS A 438 -19.05 18.90 5.62
CA LYS A 438 -18.55 19.77 4.54
C LYS A 438 -19.34 19.49 3.26
N SER A 439 -19.79 20.54 2.57
CA SER A 439 -20.70 20.44 1.42
C SER A 439 -20.04 19.91 0.13
N HIS A 440 -18.71 19.93 0.05
CA HIS A 440 -17.95 19.34 -1.06
C HIS A 440 -16.67 18.70 -0.52
N MET A 441 -16.52 17.39 -0.74
CA MET A 441 -15.27 16.67 -0.54
C MET A 441 -14.93 15.93 -1.82
N GLN A 442 -13.72 16.12 -2.34
CA GLN A 442 -13.23 15.27 -3.42
C GLN A 442 -13.01 13.86 -2.87
N LEU A 443 -13.53 12.87 -3.60
CA LEU A 443 -13.33 11.47 -3.26
C LEU A 443 -11.91 11.05 -3.62
N GLU A 444 -11.20 10.51 -2.65
CA GLU A 444 -9.85 10.03 -2.89
C GLU A 444 -9.81 8.67 -3.57
N ARG A 445 -8.73 8.45 -4.33
CA ARG A 445 -8.43 7.14 -4.88
C ARG A 445 -7.97 6.25 -3.73
N THR A 446 -8.71 5.15 -3.51
CA THR A 446 -8.40 4.11 -2.52
C THR A 446 -7.13 3.31 -2.83
N SER A 447 -6.54 3.54 -4.00
CA SER A 447 -5.18 3.15 -4.34
C SER A 447 -4.39 4.39 -4.71
N ALA A 448 -3.38 4.74 -3.92
CA ALA A 448 -2.24 5.41 -4.51
C ALA A 448 -1.69 4.45 -5.57
N PHE A 449 -1.53 4.94 -6.80
CA PHE A 449 -0.44 4.38 -7.58
C PHE A 449 0.78 4.60 -6.69
N GLY A 450 1.38 3.52 -6.22
CA GLY A 450 2.64 3.54 -5.50
C GLY A 450 3.69 4.06 -6.45
N GLY A 451 3.64 5.36 -6.69
CA GLY A 451 4.76 6.15 -7.13
C GLY A 451 5.70 6.14 -5.95
N SER A 452 6.47 5.06 -5.80
CA SER A 452 7.83 5.23 -5.30
C SER A 452 8.50 6.14 -6.33
N SER A 453 8.41 7.44 -6.07
CA SER A 453 9.10 8.50 -6.77
C SER A 453 10.59 8.18 -6.71
N ILE A 454 11.11 7.63 -7.81
CA ILE A 454 12.51 7.79 -8.16
C ILE A 454 12.53 9.07 -8.98
N MET A 455 12.50 10.22 -8.32
CA MET A 455 13.23 11.36 -8.87
C MET A 455 14.63 11.22 -8.29
N GLY A 456 15.52 10.65 -9.09
CA GLY A 456 16.92 10.96 -8.92
C GLY A 456 17.03 12.48 -9.03
N GLY A 457 17.59 13.11 -8.00
CA GLY A 457 18.05 14.47 -8.11
C GLY A 457 18.92 14.59 -9.36
N GLN A 458 18.80 15.74 -10.04
CA GLN A 458 19.53 16.10 -11.24
C GLN A 458 20.95 15.53 -11.27
N GLN A 459 21.19 14.49 -12.05
CA GLN A 459 22.39 14.28 -12.87
C GLN A 459 21.95 13.40 -14.04
N GLY A 460 22.55 13.62 -15.22
CA GLY A 460 22.21 12.90 -16.46
C GLY A 460 22.21 11.37 -16.31
N GLU A 461 21.65 10.68 -17.30
CA GLU A 461 21.58 9.21 -17.34
C GLU A 461 22.86 8.56 -16.79
N PRO A 462 22.78 7.79 -15.70
CA PRO A 462 23.96 7.15 -15.15
C PRO A 462 24.41 6.08 -16.15
N SER A 463 25.60 6.27 -16.71
CA SER A 463 26.23 5.26 -17.56
C SER A 463 26.35 3.92 -16.84
N GLN A 464 26.45 2.80 -17.57
CA GLN A 464 26.72 1.47 -16.97
C GLN A 464 27.90 1.48 -15.98
N ARG A 465 28.88 2.36 -16.21
CA ARG A 465 30.02 2.58 -15.33
C ARG A 465 29.62 3.18 -13.97
N GLN A 466 28.62 4.05 -13.94
CA GLN A 466 28.11 4.70 -12.74
C GLN A 466 27.25 3.76 -11.89
N LEU A 467 26.45 2.89 -12.54
CA LEU A 467 25.79 1.77 -11.87
C LEU A 467 26.80 0.78 -11.28
N HIS A 468 27.89 0.51 -12.01
CA HIS A 468 28.98 -0.32 -11.51
C HIS A 468 29.68 0.32 -10.30
N ILE A 469 29.95 1.63 -10.34
CA ILE A 469 30.53 2.37 -9.22
C ILE A 469 29.60 2.36 -8.00
N SER A 470 28.30 2.66 -8.15
CA SER A 470 27.35 2.59 -7.03
C SER A 470 27.26 1.18 -6.44
N ARG A 471 27.36 0.15 -7.28
CA ARG A 471 27.41 -1.24 -6.81
C ARG A 471 28.68 -1.53 -6.01
N LEU A 472 29.84 -1.03 -6.46
CA LEU A 472 31.10 -1.14 -5.73
C LEU A 472 31.08 -0.34 -4.42
N THR A 473 30.47 0.84 -4.40
CA THR A 473 30.29 1.65 -3.20
C THR A 473 29.40 0.95 -2.18
N MET A 474 28.29 0.33 -2.62
CA MET A 474 27.43 -0.46 -1.73
C MET A 474 28.14 -1.72 -1.21
N ILE A 475 28.96 -2.39 -2.02
CA ILE A 475 29.77 -3.53 -1.57
C ILE A 475 30.81 -3.08 -0.53
N ALA A 476 31.52 -1.98 -0.78
CA ALA A 476 32.50 -1.44 0.16
C ALA A 476 31.86 -1.01 1.49
N GLU A 477 30.66 -0.43 1.44
CA GLU A 477 29.91 -0.05 2.63
C GLU A 477 29.38 -1.27 3.40
N ARG A 478 28.89 -2.30 2.69
CA ARG A 478 28.52 -3.59 3.29
C ARG A 478 29.69 -4.20 4.03
N ASP A 479 30.88 -4.17 3.43
CA ASP A 479 32.09 -4.73 4.03
C ASP A 479 32.56 -3.88 5.22
N ARG A 480 32.44 -2.53 5.15
CA ARG A 480 32.71 -1.62 6.28
C ARG A 480 31.79 -1.90 7.47
N VAL A 481 30.50 -2.06 7.23
CA VAL A 481 29.50 -2.37 8.26
C VAL A 481 29.78 -3.74 8.88
N ALA A 482 30.05 -4.75 8.06
CA ALA A 482 30.43 -6.08 8.55
C ALA A 482 31.75 -6.10 9.34
N GLU A 483 32.68 -5.18 9.05
CA GLU A 483 33.92 -4.99 9.84
C GLU A 483 33.63 -4.30 11.18
N SER A 484 32.72 -3.33 11.21
CA SER A 484 32.35 -2.59 12.42
C SER A 484 31.67 -3.44 13.49
N PHE A 485 31.01 -4.53 13.06
CA PHE A 485 30.35 -5.50 13.95
C PHE A 485 31.25 -6.70 14.31
N ARG A 486 32.47 -6.79 13.78
CA ARG A 486 33.47 -7.81 14.15
C ARG A 486 34.47 -7.33 15.22
N ARG A 487 34.38 -6.06 15.62
CA ARG A 487 35.07 -5.47 16.77
C ARG A 487 34.10 -5.38 17.92
#